data_AF-W8Z023-F1
#
_entry.id   AF-W8Z023-F1
#
_cell.length_a   1.000
_cell.length_b   1.000
_cell.length_c   1.000
_cell.angle_alpha   90.00
_cell.angle_beta   90.00
_cell.angle_gamma   90.00
#
_symmetry.space_group_name_H-M   'P 1'
#
loop_
_entity.id
_entity.type
_entity.pdbx_description
1 polymer ?
#
loop_
_entity_poly.entity_id
_entity_poly.type
_entity_poly.pdbx_seq_one_letter_code
_entity_poly.pdbx_strand_id
1 'polypeptide(L)' 'SEDPSLHGVGDLLDKAQLTEIVTNGKGGMPAFKDTLSAEEIDTLTTWLAKQKAAQ' A
#
# COMPACT_ATOMS: atom_id res chain seq x y z
N SER A 1 -13.47 13.77 -5.13
CA SER A 1 -13.01 12.39 -4.94
C SER A 1 -11.95 12.47 -3.87
N GLU A 2 -12.29 12.14 -2.64
CA GLU A 2 -11.31 12.17 -1.55
C GLU A 2 -10.54 10.85 -1.63
N ASP A 3 -9.30 10.90 -2.10
CA ASP A 3 -8.39 9.77 -1.95
C ASP A 3 -8.21 9.52 -0.44
N PRO A 4 -8.42 8.29 0.05
CA PRO A 4 -8.26 7.99 1.46
C PRO A 4 -6.84 8.33 1.89
N SER A 5 -6.72 9.04 3.01
CA SER A 5 -5.42 9.38 3.59
C SER A 5 -4.62 8.11 3.86
N LEU A 6 -3.35 8.11 3.43
CA LEU A 6 -2.40 7.04 3.77
C LEU A 6 -1.91 7.14 5.23
N HIS A 7 -2.27 8.22 5.95
CA HIS A 7 -1.93 8.40 7.36
C HIS A 7 -2.56 7.31 8.23
N GLY A 8 -1.75 6.56 8.96
CA GLY A 8 -2.22 5.46 9.82
C GLY A 8 -2.46 4.14 9.11
N VAL A 9 -2.19 4.04 7.80
CA VAL A 9 -2.38 2.78 7.06
C VAL A 9 -1.53 1.63 7.64
N GLY A 10 -0.35 1.94 8.18
CA GLY A 10 0.53 0.96 8.85
C GLY A 10 0.03 0.48 10.22
N ASP A 11 -1.03 1.08 10.77
CA ASP A 11 -1.74 0.57 11.95
C ASP A 11 -2.89 -0.39 11.56
N LEU A 12 -3.37 -0.30 10.31
CA LEU A 12 -4.51 -1.07 9.81
C LEU A 12 -4.09 -2.31 9.00
N LEU A 13 -2.98 -2.19 8.26
CA LEU A 13 -2.51 -3.20 7.33
C LEU A 13 -1.02 -3.48 7.56
N ASP A 14 -0.67 -4.77 7.59
CA ASP A 14 0.73 -5.18 7.56
C ASP A 14 1.33 -5.09 6.15
N LYS A 15 2.66 -5.27 6.05
CA LYS A 15 3.38 -5.21 4.76
C LYS A 15 2.85 -6.24 3.76
N ALA A 16 2.49 -7.46 4.20
CA ALA A 16 2.04 -8.51 3.28
C ALA A 16 0.68 -8.16 2.68
N GLN A 17 -0.25 -7.68 3.51
CA GLN A 17 -1.56 -7.20 3.08
C GLN A 17 -1.43 -6.01 2.12
N LEU A 18 -0.53 -5.06 2.42
CA LEU A 18 -0.24 -3.93 1.55
C LEU A 18 0.33 -4.40 0.20
N THR A 19 1.27 -5.34 0.20
CA THR A 19 1.82 -5.91 -1.03
C THR A 19 0.75 -6.58 -1.87
N GLU A 20 -0.16 -7.35 -1.27
CA GLU A 20 -1.26 -7.99 -2.01
C GLU A 20 -2.20 -6.97 -2.65
N ILE A 21 -2.58 -5.92 -1.90
CA ILE A 21 -3.46 -4.84 -2.38
C ILE A 21 -2.79 -4.03 -3.48
N VAL A 22 -1.53 -3.62 -3.32
CA VAL A 22 -0.80 -2.85 -4.34
C VAL A 22 -0.59 -3.69 -5.61
N THR A 23 -0.27 -4.97 -5.46
CA THR A 23 -0.03 -5.87 -6.60
C THR A 23 -1.31 -6.11 -7.40
N ASN A 24 -2.44 -6.39 -6.73
CA ASN A 24 -3.65 -6.89 -7.38
C ASN A 24 -4.80 -5.88 -7.45
N GLY A 25 -4.69 -4.74 -6.78
CA GLY A 25 -5.79 -3.81 -6.59
C GLY A 25 -6.83 -4.34 -5.59
N LYS A 26 -7.67 -3.44 -5.06
CA LYS A 26 -8.80 -3.77 -4.18
C LYS A 26 -9.81 -2.63 -4.15
N GLY A 27 -11.10 -2.96 -4.24
CA GLY A 27 -12.18 -1.99 -3.94
C GLY A 27 -12.16 -0.70 -4.76
N GLY A 28 -11.70 -0.77 -6.02
CA GLY A 28 -11.57 0.40 -6.91
C GLY A 28 -10.13 0.92 -7.06
N MET A 29 -9.20 0.48 -6.20
CA MET A 29 -7.77 0.67 -6.42
C MET A 29 -7.31 -0.21 -7.59
N PRO A 30 -6.63 0.34 -8.62
CA PRO A 30 -6.08 -0.46 -9.71
C PRO A 30 -4.93 -1.36 -9.23
N ALA A 31 -4.70 -2.44 -9.97
CA ALA A 31 -3.52 -3.27 -9.80
C ALA A 31 -2.28 -2.54 -10.33
N PHE A 32 -1.16 -2.56 -9.60
CA PHE A 32 0.08 -1.93 -10.03
C PHE A 32 1.14 -2.91 -10.53
N LYS A 33 0.88 -4.23 -10.50
CA LYS A 33 1.85 -5.25 -10.98
C LYS A 33 2.25 -5.12 -12.45
N ASP A 34 1.40 -4.50 -13.26
CA ASP A 34 1.66 -4.28 -14.69
C ASP A 34 2.34 -2.91 -14.96
N THR A 35 2.56 -2.11 -13.91
CA THR A 35 3.15 -0.75 -13.97
C THR A 35 4.45 -0.64 -13.17
N LEU A 36 4.56 -1.36 -12.05
CA LEU A 36 5.70 -1.36 -11.15
C LEU A 36 6.38 -2.74 -11.14
N SER A 37 7.69 -2.74 -10.98
CA SER A 37 8.45 -3.95 -10.69
C SER A 37 8.18 -4.48 -9.27
N ALA A 38 8.53 -5.75 -9.03
CA ALA A 38 8.39 -6.37 -7.72
C ALA A 38 9.20 -5.63 -6.63
N GLU A 39 10.38 -5.10 -6.97
CA GLU A 39 11.25 -4.35 -6.05
C GLU A 39 10.66 -2.99 -5.70
N GLU A 40 10.03 -2.30 -6.66
CA GLU A 40 9.33 -1.04 -6.42
C GLU A 40 8.10 -1.25 -5.53
N ILE A 41 7.33 -2.33 -5.76
CA ILE A 41 6.21 -2.70 -4.90
C ILE A 41 6.70 -3.01 -3.48
N ASP A 42 7.77 -3.79 -3.32
CA ASP A 42 8.32 -4.10 -1.99
C ASP A 42 8.79 -2.85 -1.24
N THR A 43 9.47 -1.95 -1.95
CA THR A 43 9.93 -0.67 -1.40
C THR A 43 8.76 0.21 -0.96
N LEU A 44 7.74 0.34 -1.80
CA LEU A 44 6.54 1.12 -1.51
C LEU A 44 5.78 0.55 -0.30
N THR A 45 5.57 -0.77 -0.26
CA THR A 45 4.78 -1.40 0.81
C THR A 45 5.53 -1.42 2.13
N THR A 46 6.87 -1.49 2.09
CA THR A 46 7.72 -1.27 3.27
C THR A 46 7.58 0.14 3.84
N TRP A 47 7.50 1.16 2.98
CA TRP A 47 7.27 2.54 3.42
C TRP A 47 5.85 2.73 3.98
N LEU A 48 4.82 2.22 3.28
CA LEU A 48 3.42 2.30 3.72
C LEU A 48 3.19 1.64 5.08
N ALA A 49 3.80 0.48 5.33
CA ALA A 49 3.69 -0.23 6.62
C ALA A 49 4.27 0.58 7.81
N LYS A 50 5.08 1.61 7.54
CA LYS A 50 5.64 2.51 8.56
C LYS A 50 4.78 3.76 8.77
N GLN A 51 3.80 4.03 7.91
CA GLN A 51 2.94 5.21 8.01
C GLN A 51 1.86 4.99 9.07
N LYS A 52 2.23 5.20 10.33
CA LYS A 52 1.36 5.08 11.50
C LYS A 52 0.74 6.41 11.90
N ALA A 53 -0.39 6.37 12.60
CA ALA A 53 -1.15 7.55 12.98
C ALA A 53 -0.49 8.33 14.13
N ALA A 54 0.23 7.63 15.00
CA ALA A 54 1.10 8.18 16.02
C ALA A 54 2.56 8.00 15.57
N GLN A 55 3.23 9.09 15.20
CA GLN A 55 4.69 9.16 15.11
C GLN A 55 5.22 9.95 16.30
#